data_AF-A0A9C9WD94-F1
#
_entry.id   AF-A0A9C9WD94-F1
#
_cell.length_a   1.000
_cell.length_b   1.000
_cell.length_c   1.000
_cell.angle_alpha   90.00
_cell.angle_beta   90.00
_cell.angle_gamma   90.00
#
_symmetry.space_group_name_H-M   'P 1'
#
loop_
_entity.id
_entity.type
_entity.pdbx_description
1 polymer ?
#
loop_
_entity_poly.entity_id
_entity_poly.type
_entity_poly.pdbx_seq_one_letter_code
_entity_poly.pdbx_strand_id
1 'polypeptide(L)'
;MPNRRILITILTLTLLTACASVPTQEMSDARQSLQAAYDAGADKYASRHLEIAEDYLTKAERELELRFYTWARNDAMLARSEARKAQEVTSAIKAAHAAIESASVDEETLAAARALLEKAIDAAQEGKDTAAIRLASEVSARLRQDAPE
;
A
#
# COMPACT_ATOMS: atom_id res chain seq x y z
N MET A 1 16.92 52.15 12.83
CA MET A 1 16.68 51.86 11.40
C MET A 1 17.41 50.57 11.08
N PRO A 2 16.71 49.46 10.75
CA PRO A 2 17.39 48.20 10.47
C PRO A 2 18.34 48.40 9.29
N ASN A 3 19.58 47.92 9.43
CA ASN A 3 20.61 48.09 8.42
C ASN A 3 20.11 47.53 7.08
N ARG A 4 20.14 48.36 6.03
CA ARG A 4 19.74 47.99 4.66
C ARG A 4 20.38 46.69 4.18
N ARG A 5 21.58 46.36 4.68
CA ARG A 5 22.28 45.08 4.46
C ARG A 5 21.58 43.89 5.11
N ILE A 6 21.10 44.03 6.35
CA ILE A 6 20.34 42.99 7.06
C ILE A 6 19.00 42.75 6.35
N LEU A 7 18.35 43.82 5.87
CA LEU A 7 17.10 43.69 5.11
C LEU A 7 17.31 42.92 3.79
N ILE A 8 18.44 43.16 3.10
CA ILE A 8 18.80 42.44 1.86
C ILE A 8 19.11 40.97 2.15
N THR A 9 19.85 40.65 3.23
CA THR A 9 20.17 39.26 3.60
C THR A 9 18.93 38.46 3.99
N ILE A 10 17.99 39.06 4.73
CA ILE A 10 16.73 38.39 5.10
C ILE A 10 15.85 38.19 3.85
N LEU A 11 15.82 39.18 2.94
CA LEU A 11 15.06 39.08 1.69
C LEU A 11 15.63 38.02 0.74
N THR A 12 16.95 37.87 0.62
CA THR A 12 17.54 36.82 -0.23
C THR A 12 17.35 35.42 0.35
N LEU A 13 17.30 35.27 1.68
CA LEU A 13 17.13 33.96 2.32
C LEU A 13 15.69 33.43 2.22
N THR A 14 14.68 34.31 2.13
CA THR A 14 13.27 33.90 1.97
C THR A 14 12.89 33.61 0.52
N LEU A 15 13.67 34.05 -0.47
CA LEU A 15 13.40 33.79 -1.90
C LEU A 15 13.78 32.37 -2.37
N LEU A 16 14.49 31.58 -1.57
CA LEU A 16 14.91 30.21 -1.91
C LEU A 16 13.86 29.13 -1.64
N THR A 17 12.71 29.46 -1.04
CA THR A 17 11.68 28.47 -0.67
C THR A 17 10.55 28.31 -1.70
N ALA A 18 10.60 29.03 -2.82
CA ALA A 18 9.53 29.03 -3.84
C ALA A 18 9.76 28.05 -5.01
N CYS A 19 10.60 27.03 -4.87
CA CYS A 19 10.76 26.01 -5.89
C CYS A 19 9.54 25.08 -5.89
N ALA A 20 8.64 25.25 -6.86
CA ALA A 20 7.74 24.19 -7.30
C ALA A 20 8.60 23.05 -7.88
N SER A 21 9.12 22.21 -6.99
CA SER A 21 10.02 21.11 -7.35
C SER A 21 9.22 19.99 -8.02
N VAL A 22 9.78 19.49 -9.12
CA VAL A 22 9.33 18.27 -9.78
C VAL A 22 9.27 17.14 -8.72
N PRO A 23 8.14 16.41 -8.59
CA PRO A 23 7.92 15.46 -7.49
C PRO A 23 8.63 14.11 -7.71
N THR A 24 9.95 14.14 -7.91
CA THR A 24 10.72 12.94 -8.30
C THR A 24 10.71 11.86 -7.22
N GLN A 25 10.69 12.25 -5.94
CA GLN A 25 10.64 11.30 -4.84
C GLN A 25 9.29 10.60 -4.76
N GLU A 26 8.19 11.35 -4.85
CA GLU A 26 6.84 10.79 -4.78
C GLU A 26 6.56 9.85 -5.96
N MET A 27 7.00 10.22 -7.17
CA MET A 27 6.91 9.35 -8.34
C MET A 27 7.73 8.06 -8.17
N SER A 28 8.92 8.15 -7.58
CA SER A 28 9.77 6.99 -7.30
C SER A 28 9.13 6.07 -6.26
N ASP A 29 8.63 6.63 -5.15
CA ASP A 29 7.96 5.90 -4.09
C ASP A 29 6.70 5.17 -4.60
N ALA A 30 5.93 5.82 -5.48
CA ALA A 30 4.74 5.24 -6.10
C ALA A 30 5.09 4.02 -6.95
N ARG A 31 6.08 4.15 -7.86
CA ARG A 31 6.54 3.03 -8.72
C ARG A 31 7.07 1.87 -7.89
N GLN A 32 7.89 2.15 -6.88
CA GLN A 32 8.44 1.10 -6.01
C GLN A 32 7.35 0.40 -5.21
N SER A 33 6.36 1.14 -4.70
CA SER A 33 5.25 0.55 -3.95
C SER A 33 4.37 -0.30 -4.84
N LEU A 34 4.10 0.13 -6.07
CA LEU A 34 3.34 -0.62 -7.06
C LEU A 34 4.06 -1.94 -7.41
N GLN A 35 5.36 -1.88 -7.70
CA GLN A 35 6.16 -3.08 -7.95
C GLN A 35 6.14 -4.04 -6.75
N ALA A 36 6.31 -3.52 -5.53
CA ALA A 36 6.28 -4.33 -4.33
C ALA A 36 4.91 -5.00 -4.10
N ALA A 37 3.81 -4.32 -4.45
CA ALA A 37 2.47 -4.90 -4.41
C ALA A 37 2.32 -6.04 -5.45
N TYR A 38 2.76 -5.80 -6.68
CA TYR A 38 2.76 -6.81 -7.75
C TYR A 38 3.58 -8.05 -7.36
N ASP A 39 4.82 -7.85 -6.90
CA ASP A 39 5.72 -8.93 -6.46
C ASP A 39 5.16 -9.71 -5.25
N ALA A 40 4.35 -9.05 -4.42
CA ALA A 40 3.65 -9.71 -3.33
C ALA A 40 2.53 -10.65 -3.85
N GLY A 41 2.01 -10.44 -5.05
CA GLY A 41 0.88 -11.19 -5.64
C GLY A 41 -0.45 -10.45 -5.51
N ALA A 42 -0.43 -9.11 -5.49
CA ALA A 42 -1.64 -8.29 -5.35
C ALA A 42 -2.59 -8.43 -6.54
N ASP A 43 -2.10 -8.81 -7.71
CA ASP A 43 -2.90 -9.16 -8.89
C ASP A 43 -3.91 -10.28 -8.60
N LYS A 44 -3.57 -11.20 -7.69
CA LYS A 44 -4.44 -12.31 -7.30
C LYS A 44 -5.34 -11.99 -6.11
N TYR A 45 -4.81 -11.28 -5.10
CA TYR A 45 -5.46 -11.18 -3.79
C TYR A 45 -6.01 -9.78 -3.46
N ALA A 46 -5.56 -8.74 -4.17
CA ALA A 46 -5.95 -7.36 -3.94
C ALA A 46 -6.00 -6.55 -5.25
N SER A 47 -6.51 -7.16 -6.33
CA SER A 47 -6.44 -6.61 -7.70
C SER A 47 -7.08 -5.24 -7.80
N ARG A 48 -8.20 -5.00 -7.09
CA ARG A 48 -8.86 -3.70 -7.02
C ARG A 48 -7.90 -2.58 -6.60
N HIS A 49 -7.14 -2.76 -5.53
CA HIS A 49 -6.20 -1.73 -5.05
C HIS A 49 -5.01 -1.57 -5.99
N LEU A 50 -4.56 -2.67 -6.60
CA LEU A 50 -3.49 -2.64 -7.59
C LEU A 50 -3.91 -1.83 -8.83
N GLU A 51 -5.09 -2.10 -9.39
CA GLU A 51 -5.66 -1.37 -10.53
C GLU A 51 -5.82 0.12 -10.23
N ILE A 52 -6.37 0.47 -9.05
CA ILE A 52 -6.51 1.88 -8.65
C ILE A 52 -5.13 2.54 -8.51
N ALA A 53 -4.13 1.83 -8.00
CA ALA A 53 -2.77 2.35 -7.89
C ALA A 53 -2.12 2.59 -9.27
N GLU A 54 -2.33 1.68 -10.23
CA GLU A 54 -1.89 1.82 -11.62
C GLU A 54 -2.55 3.02 -12.30
N ASP A 55 -3.85 3.21 -12.11
CA ASP A 55 -4.61 4.34 -12.66
C ASP A 55 -4.06 5.68 -12.15
N TYR A 56 -3.85 5.80 -10.84
CA TYR A 56 -3.27 7.01 -10.26
C TYR A 56 -1.83 7.26 -10.72
N LEU A 57 -1.00 6.21 -10.82
CA LEU A 57 0.37 6.37 -11.30
C LEU A 57 0.39 6.84 -12.76
N THR A 58 -0.44 6.25 -13.61
CA THR A 58 -0.58 6.63 -15.02
C THR A 58 -1.02 8.09 -15.14
N LYS A 59 -1.99 8.51 -14.30
CA LYS A 59 -2.46 9.90 -14.26
C LYS A 59 -1.35 10.86 -13.78
N ALA A 60 -0.61 10.48 -12.74
CA ALA A 60 0.52 11.25 -12.23
C ALA A 60 1.64 11.44 -13.28
N GLU A 61 1.94 10.39 -14.06
CA GLU A 61 2.93 10.43 -15.13
C GLU A 61 2.52 11.40 -16.24
N ARG A 62 1.24 11.38 -16.64
CA ARG A 62 0.70 12.32 -17.61
C ARG A 62 0.75 13.77 -17.09
N GLU A 63 0.40 13.98 -15.83
CA GLU A 63 0.44 15.32 -15.22
C GLU A 63 1.87 15.85 -15.09
N LEU A 64 2.84 14.96 -14.84
CA LEU A 64 4.26 15.28 -14.83
C LEU A 64 4.74 15.77 -16.20
N GLU A 65 4.35 15.08 -17.29
CA GLU A 65 4.64 15.47 -18.68
C GLU A 65 4.06 16.85 -19.01
N LEU A 66 2.85 17.13 -18.53
CA LEU A 66 2.15 18.41 -18.70
C LEU A 66 2.63 19.51 -17.75
N ARG A 67 3.63 19.22 -16.90
CA ARG A 67 4.20 20.13 -15.87
C ARG A 67 3.19 20.54 -14.79
N PHE A 68 2.12 19.76 -14.59
CA PHE A 68 1.16 19.93 -13.51
C PHE A 68 1.68 19.30 -12.22
N TYR A 69 2.80 19.79 -11.71
CA TYR A 69 3.57 19.14 -10.63
C TYR A 69 2.79 18.91 -9.33
N THR A 70 1.90 19.83 -8.94
CA THR A 70 1.07 19.66 -7.74
C THR A 70 0.10 18.49 -7.90
N TRP A 71 -0.50 18.36 -9.08
CA TRP A 71 -1.42 17.26 -9.39
C TRP A 71 -0.64 15.94 -9.43
N ALA A 72 0.49 15.91 -10.17
CA ALA A 72 1.33 14.73 -10.27
C ALA A 72 1.81 14.23 -8.89
N ARG A 73 2.17 15.16 -7.98
CA ARG A 73 2.53 14.81 -6.61
C ARG A 73 1.37 14.15 -5.87
N ASN A 74 0.17 14.70 -5.97
CA ASN A 74 -1.01 14.18 -5.28
C ASN A 74 -1.38 12.79 -5.80
N ASP A 75 -1.46 12.63 -7.12
CA ASP A 75 -1.78 11.35 -7.73
C ASP A 75 -0.71 10.29 -7.44
N ALA A 76 0.58 10.66 -7.43
CA ALA A 76 1.65 9.73 -7.02
C ALA A 76 1.50 9.27 -5.56
N MET A 77 1.11 10.17 -4.64
CA MET A 77 0.83 9.80 -3.26
C MET A 77 -0.38 8.86 -3.13
N LEU A 78 -1.43 9.07 -3.93
CA LEU A 78 -2.60 8.19 -3.98
C LEU A 78 -2.21 6.82 -4.54
N ALA A 79 -1.47 6.76 -5.65
CA ALA A 79 -0.94 5.52 -6.21
C ALA A 79 -0.15 4.72 -5.17
N ARG A 80 0.79 5.39 -4.48
CA ARG A 80 1.57 4.79 -3.40
C ARG A 80 0.68 4.24 -2.28
N SER A 81 -0.33 5.01 -1.87
CA SER A 81 -1.25 4.62 -0.79
C SER A 81 -2.02 3.37 -1.16
N GLU A 82 -2.57 3.30 -2.37
CA GLU A 82 -3.35 2.16 -2.84
C GLU A 82 -2.48 0.92 -3.05
N ALA A 83 -1.27 1.07 -3.61
CA ALA A 83 -0.32 -0.03 -3.71
C ALA A 83 0.06 -0.61 -2.34
N ARG A 84 0.20 0.23 -1.31
CA ARG A 84 0.47 -0.24 0.06
C ARG A 84 -0.69 -1.04 0.65
N LYS A 85 -1.93 -0.61 0.44
CA LYS A 85 -3.12 -1.40 0.85
C LYS A 85 -3.13 -2.75 0.15
N ALA A 86 -2.87 -2.76 -1.16
CA ALA A 86 -2.79 -3.99 -1.95
C ALA A 86 -1.74 -4.96 -1.39
N GLN A 87 -0.55 -4.43 -1.06
CA GLN A 87 0.54 -5.19 -0.47
C GLN A 87 0.18 -5.73 0.93
N GLU A 88 -0.45 -4.92 1.78
CA GLU A 88 -0.82 -5.29 3.16
C GLU A 88 -1.85 -6.43 3.17
N VAL A 89 -2.93 -6.29 2.41
CA VAL A 89 -3.98 -7.31 2.26
C VAL A 89 -3.39 -8.61 1.72
N THR A 90 -2.56 -8.51 0.67
CA THR A 90 -1.89 -9.67 0.06
C THR A 90 -0.97 -10.39 1.04
N SER A 91 -0.19 -9.63 1.82
CA SER A 91 0.74 -10.19 2.79
C SER A 91 0.00 -10.93 3.91
N ALA A 92 -1.15 -10.39 4.36
CA ALA A 92 -1.99 -11.06 5.35
C ALA A 92 -2.56 -12.39 4.81
N ILE A 93 -3.08 -12.39 3.58
CA ILE A 93 -3.62 -13.60 2.94
C ILE A 93 -2.53 -14.65 2.70
N LYS A 94 -1.33 -14.25 2.26
CA LYS A 94 -0.19 -15.17 2.09
C LYS A 94 0.29 -15.76 3.41
N ALA A 95 0.34 -14.96 4.47
CA ALA A 95 0.66 -15.47 5.80
C ALA A 95 -0.36 -16.52 6.28
N ALA A 96 -1.65 -16.29 6.03
CA ALA A 96 -2.70 -17.26 6.34
C ALA A 96 -2.57 -18.55 5.52
N HIS A 97 -2.28 -18.46 4.22
CA HIS A 97 -1.99 -19.63 3.39
C HIS A 97 -0.81 -20.45 3.94
N ALA A 98 0.32 -19.80 4.23
CA ALA A 98 1.50 -20.46 4.76
C ALA A 98 1.25 -21.10 6.13
N ALA A 99 0.42 -20.46 6.97
CA ALA A 99 0.01 -21.03 8.25
C ALA A 99 -0.80 -22.33 8.06
N ILE A 100 -1.74 -22.37 7.11
CA ILE A 100 -2.50 -23.58 6.80
C ILE A 100 -1.60 -24.69 6.23
N GLU A 101 -0.66 -24.34 5.35
CA GLU A 101 0.24 -25.32 4.71
C GLU A 101 1.18 -25.98 5.72
N SER A 102 1.65 -25.23 6.72
CA SER A 102 2.59 -25.72 7.73
C SER A 102 1.94 -26.29 9.00
N ALA A 103 0.61 -26.18 9.15
CA ALA A 103 -0.09 -26.62 10.35
C ALA A 103 -0.23 -28.14 10.44
N SER A 104 0.12 -28.70 11.59
CA SER A 104 -0.10 -30.10 11.96
C SER A 104 -1.25 -30.20 12.99
N VAL A 105 -2.44 -29.77 12.59
CA VAL A 105 -3.67 -29.85 13.39
C VAL A 105 -4.64 -30.85 12.76
N ASP A 106 -5.73 -31.16 13.44
CA ASP A 106 -6.75 -32.06 12.93
C ASP A 106 -7.50 -31.47 11.71
N GLU A 107 -8.18 -32.34 10.97
CA GLU A 107 -8.81 -31.97 9.71
C GLU A 107 -10.03 -31.04 9.89
N GLU A 108 -10.69 -31.08 11.05
CA GLU A 108 -11.81 -30.18 11.36
C GLU A 108 -11.28 -28.74 11.54
N THR A 109 -10.19 -28.59 12.29
CA THR A 109 -9.51 -27.30 12.49
C THR A 109 -8.97 -26.75 11.16
N LEU A 110 -8.35 -27.59 10.32
CA LEU A 110 -7.89 -27.18 8.99
C LEU A 110 -9.06 -26.73 8.09
N ALA A 111 -10.19 -27.44 8.11
CA ALA A 111 -11.37 -27.05 7.34
C ALA A 111 -11.92 -25.69 7.78
N ALA A 112 -12.00 -25.44 9.09
CA ALA A 112 -12.43 -24.15 9.63
C ALA A 112 -11.46 -23.00 9.26
N ALA A 113 -10.15 -23.26 9.29
CA ALA A 113 -9.13 -22.31 8.89
C ALA A 113 -9.22 -21.96 7.39
N ARG A 114 -9.41 -22.96 6.52
CA ARG A 114 -9.61 -22.76 5.07
C ARG A 114 -10.87 -21.94 4.79
N ALA A 115 -11.97 -22.21 5.48
CA ALA A 115 -13.21 -21.44 5.34
C ALA A 115 -13.07 -19.97 5.79
N LEU A 116 -12.24 -19.69 6.80
CA LEU A 116 -11.92 -18.31 7.19
C LEU A 116 -11.06 -17.61 6.13
N LEU A 117 -10.09 -18.32 5.56
CA LEU A 117 -9.24 -17.78 4.50
C LEU A 117 -10.04 -17.43 3.25
N GLU A 118 -10.98 -18.28 2.85
CA GLU A 118 -11.92 -18.00 1.76
C GLU A 118 -12.68 -16.69 2.00
N LYS A 119 -13.27 -16.52 3.20
CA LYS A 119 -13.94 -15.26 3.58
C LYS A 119 -13.01 -14.06 3.57
N ALA A 120 -11.73 -14.24 3.91
CA ALA A 120 -10.74 -13.17 3.87
C ALA A 120 -10.47 -12.72 2.43
N ILE A 121 -10.37 -13.69 1.49
CA ILE A 121 -10.20 -13.43 0.06
C ILE A 121 -11.44 -12.73 -0.51
N ASP A 122 -12.64 -13.20 -0.19
CA ASP A 122 -13.89 -12.55 -0.63
C ASP A 122 -13.96 -11.10 -0.14
N ALA A 123 -13.65 -10.88 1.15
CA ALA A 123 -13.61 -9.54 1.72
C ALA A 123 -12.59 -8.63 1.01
N ALA A 124 -11.42 -9.17 0.62
CA ALA A 124 -10.41 -8.41 -0.13
C ALA A 124 -10.91 -8.03 -1.53
N GLN A 125 -11.58 -8.94 -2.24
CA GLN A 125 -12.16 -8.69 -3.56
C GLN A 125 -13.27 -7.63 -3.51
N GLU A 126 -14.01 -7.57 -2.40
CA GLU A 126 -15.02 -6.54 -2.14
C GLU A 126 -14.43 -5.19 -1.71
N GLY A 127 -13.11 -5.09 -1.48
CA GLY A 127 -12.43 -3.89 -0.97
C GLY A 127 -12.67 -3.64 0.53
N LYS A 128 -12.96 -4.68 1.30
CA LYS A 128 -13.17 -4.64 2.75
C LYS A 128 -11.87 -4.98 3.48
N ASP A 129 -10.83 -4.18 3.28
CA ASP A 129 -9.44 -4.46 3.69
C ASP A 129 -9.30 -4.85 5.17
N THR A 130 -9.91 -4.07 6.07
CA THR A 130 -9.85 -4.35 7.51
C THR A 130 -10.50 -5.69 7.85
N ALA A 131 -11.58 -6.06 7.16
CA ALA A 131 -12.21 -7.36 7.35
C ALA A 131 -11.33 -8.48 6.80
N ALA A 132 -10.75 -8.30 5.61
CA ALA A 132 -9.84 -9.26 4.99
C ALA A 132 -8.62 -9.55 5.89
N ILE A 133 -7.92 -8.50 6.35
CA ILE A 133 -6.74 -8.62 7.20
C ILE A 133 -7.10 -9.27 8.54
N ARG A 134 -8.23 -8.89 9.14
CA ARG A 134 -8.70 -9.48 10.41
C ARG A 134 -9.00 -10.97 10.24
N LEU A 135 -9.73 -11.35 9.21
CA LEU A 135 -10.07 -12.75 8.92
C LEU A 135 -8.82 -13.60 8.64
N ALA A 136 -7.87 -13.07 7.87
CA ALA A 136 -6.59 -13.74 7.61
C ALA A 136 -5.74 -13.90 8.88
N SER A 137 -5.76 -12.91 9.78
CA SER A 137 -5.08 -12.99 11.08
C SER A 137 -5.74 -14.02 12.00
N GLU A 138 -7.07 -14.16 11.93
CA GLU A 138 -7.84 -15.13 12.71
C GLU A 138 -7.49 -16.58 12.32
N VAL A 139 -7.17 -16.85 11.05
CA VAL A 139 -6.65 -18.16 10.60
C VAL A 139 -5.43 -18.57 11.43
N SER A 140 -4.45 -17.68 11.55
CA SER A 140 -3.22 -17.97 12.31
C SER A 140 -3.49 -18.14 13.80
N ALA A 141 -4.44 -17.38 14.36
CA ALA A 141 -4.82 -17.48 15.76
C ALA A 141 -5.45 -18.84 16.09
N ARG A 142 -6.36 -19.33 15.24
CA ARG A 142 -7.00 -20.65 15.42
C ARG A 142 -6.00 -21.78 15.34
N LEU A 143 -5.17 -21.80 14.31
CA LEU A 143 -4.16 -22.86 14.13
C LEU A 143 -3.17 -22.96 15.30
N ARG A 144 -2.91 -21.85 16.01
CA ARG A 144 -2.07 -21.86 17.22
C ARG A 144 -2.79 -22.37 18.47
N GLN A 145 -4.11 -22.20 18.57
CA GLN A 145 -4.88 -22.64 19.73
C GLN A 145 -4.95 -24.17 19.82
N ASP A 146 -4.99 -24.84 18.66
CA ASP A 146 -5.15 -26.29 18.56
C ASP A 146 -3.84 -27.02 18.23
N ALA A 147 -2.71 -26.32 18.30
CA ALA A 147 -1.39 -26.94 18.14
C ALA A 147 -1.05 -27.81 19.36
N PRO A 148 -0.58 -29.06 19.17
CA PRO A 148 -0.10 -29.87 20.28
C PRO A 148 1.15 -29.23 20.92
N GLU A 149 1.20 -29.18 22.26
CA GLU A 149 2.37 -28.68 23.03
C GLU A 149 3.66 -29.49 22.81
#